data_AF-A0A5K0ZCC2-F1
#
_entry.id   AF-A0A5K0ZCC2-F1
#
_cell.length_a   1.000
_cell.length_b   1.000
_cell.length_c   1.000
_cell.angle_alpha   90.00
_cell.angle_beta   90.00
_cell.angle_gamma   90.00
#
_symmetry.space_group_name_H-M   'P 1'
#
loop_
_entity.id
_entity.type
_entity.pdbx_description
1 polymer ?
#
loop_
_entity_poly.entity_id
_entity_poly.type
_entity_poly.pdbx_seq_one_letter_code
_entity_poly.pdbx_strand_id
1 'polypeptide(L)' 'DLGLGDHICFARDRLVERYFLVVGKMHDPQFSQYRMQLARVSYLMATVEDIFAEHQSIEELERFVQVVE' A
#
# COMPACT_ATOMS: atom_id res chain seq x y z
N ASP A 1 -0.25 9.33 6.42
CA ASP A 1 0.05 9.42 4.98
C ASP A 1 1.53 9.13 4.79
N LEU A 2 1.89 8.43 3.70
CA LEU A 2 3.27 8.11 3.31
C LEU A 2 3.78 9.06 2.21
N GLY A 3 2.93 9.95 1.69
CA GLY A 3 3.32 10.95 0.67
C GLY A 3 3.63 10.35 -0.71
N LEU A 4 3.24 9.10 -0.96
CA LEU A 4 3.54 8.41 -2.22
C LEU A 4 2.71 8.92 -3.39
N GLY A 5 1.51 9.45 -3.14
CA GLY A 5 0.64 10.01 -4.17
C GLY A 5 1.24 11.18 -4.93
N ASP A 6 2.15 11.94 -4.30
CA ASP A 6 2.85 13.06 -4.93
C ASP A 6 3.99 12.61 -5.86
N HIS A 7 4.48 11.38 -5.68
CA HIS A 7 5.62 10.83 -6.42
C HIS A 7 5.22 9.78 -7.45
N ILE A 8 4.09 9.09 -7.24
CA ILE A 8 3.63 7.98 -8.07
C ILE A 8 2.28 8.37 -8.66
N CYS A 9 2.31 9.08 -9.79
CA CYS A 9 1.13 9.74 -10.38
C CYS A 9 -0.01 8.78 -10.77
N PHE A 10 0.28 7.49 -10.95
CA PHE A 10 -0.73 6.46 -11.26
C PHE A 10 -1.25 5.73 -10.02
N ALA A 11 -0.56 5.83 -8.87
CA ALA A 11 -1.01 5.20 -7.63
C ALA A 11 -2.20 5.96 -7.08
N ARG A 12 -3.28 5.24 -6.77
CA ARG A 12 -4.48 5.86 -6.23
C ARG A 12 -4.33 6.13 -4.74
N ASP A 13 -4.71 7.33 -4.28
CA ASP A 13 -4.79 7.58 -2.84
C ASP A 13 -5.94 6.76 -2.22
N ARG A 14 -5.57 5.62 -1.64
CA ARG A 14 -6.48 4.64 -1.01
C ARG A 14 -6.33 4.63 0.51
N LEU A 15 -5.77 5.67 1.12
CA LEU A 15 -5.50 5.67 2.57
C LEU A 15 -6.75 5.40 3.41
N VAL A 16 -7.86 6.07 3.08
CA VAL A 16 -9.15 5.89 3.79
C VAL A 16 -9.71 4.48 3.59
N GLU A 17 -9.70 3.97 2.36
CA GLU A 17 -10.15 2.62 2.02
C GLU A 17 -9.36 1.56 2.79
N ARG A 18 -8.02 1.65 2.77
CA ARG A 18 -7.14 0.70 3.44
C ARG A 18 -7.29 0.77 4.97
N TYR A 19 -7.42 1.96 5.54
CA TYR A 19 -7.70 2.10 6.97
C TYR A 19 -9.07 1.50 7.34
N PHE A 20 -10.10 1.74 6.52
CA PHE A 20 -11.44 1.21 6.73
C PHE A 20 -11.46 -0.33 6.73
N LEU A 21 -10.78 -0.97 5.77
CA LEU A 21 -10.64 -2.43 5.73
C LEU A 21 -9.95 -2.99 6.99
N VAL A 22 -8.94 -2.29 7.48
CA VAL A 22 -8.20 -2.68 8.69
C VAL A 22 -9.04 -2.52 9.96
N VAL A 23 -9.83 -1.45 10.06
CA VAL A 23 -10.83 -1.27 11.14
C VAL A 23 -11.87 -2.39 11.10
N GLY A 24 -12.39 -2.72 9.91
CA GLY A 24 -13.34 -3.82 9.75
C GLY A 24 -12.79 -5.17 10.24
N LYS A 25 -11.49 -5.43 10.01
CA LYS A 25 -10.83 -6.67 10.49
C LYS A 25 -10.58 -6.68 11.99
N MET A 26 -10.26 -5.53 12.61
CA MET A 26 -9.88 -5.45 14.03
C MET A 26 -10.45 -4.21 14.69
N HIS A 27 -11.76 -4.23 14.92
CA HIS A 27 -12.49 -3.07 15.42
C HIS A 27 -12.25 -2.78 16.91
N ASP A 28 -11.81 -3.76 17.71
CA ASP A 28 -11.65 -3.57 19.16
C ASP A 28 -10.68 -2.42 19.51
N PRO A 29 -11.01 -1.56 20.49
CA PRO A 29 -10.21 -0.37 20.82
C PRO A 29 -8.75 -0.68 21.15
N GLN A 30 -8.48 -1.84 21.75
CA GLN A 30 -7.13 -2.28 22.14
C GLN A 30 -6.15 -2.43 20.96
N PHE A 31 -6.66 -2.60 19.73
CA PHE A 31 -5.83 -2.76 18.54
C PHE A 31 -5.53 -1.44 17.80
N SER A 32 -5.72 -0.29 18.44
CA SER A 32 -5.55 1.03 17.80
C SER A 32 -4.18 1.21 17.12
N GLN A 33 -3.08 0.87 17.80
CA GLN A 33 -1.74 0.94 17.24
C GLN A 33 -1.53 -0.05 16.09
N TYR A 34 -2.03 -1.27 16.26
CA TYR A 34 -1.93 -2.31 15.22
C TYR A 34 -2.70 -1.92 13.96
N ARG A 35 -3.90 -1.35 14.10
CA ARG A 35 -4.66 -0.81 12.97
C ARG A 35 -3.89 0.27 12.23
N MET A 36 -3.25 1.18 12.97
CA MET A 36 -2.49 2.26 12.35
C MET A 36 -1.27 1.74 11.58
N GLN A 37 -0.56 0.74 12.12
CA GLN A 37 0.56 0.11 11.42
C GLN A 37 0.08 -0.71 10.21
N LEU A 38 -0.95 -1.54 10.38
CA LEU A 38 -1.47 -2.38 9.30
C LEU A 38 -2.07 -1.54 8.17
N ALA A 39 -2.69 -0.40 8.45
CA ALA A 39 -3.19 0.51 7.42
C ALA A 39 -2.05 1.08 6.57
N ARG A 40 -0.90 1.41 7.16
CA ARG A 40 0.29 1.87 6.42
C ARG A 40 0.86 0.77 5.54
N VAL A 41 0.98 -0.45 6.07
CA VAL A 41 1.45 -1.62 5.29
C VAL A 41 0.48 -1.92 4.16
N SER A 42 -0.84 -1.88 4.43
CA SER A 42 -1.88 -2.13 3.44
C SER A 42 -1.88 -1.07 2.32
N TYR A 43 -1.58 0.19 2.65
CA TYR A 43 -1.40 1.26 1.68
C TYR A 43 -0.14 1.04 0.81
N LEU A 44 0.97 0.63 1.41
CA LEU A 44 2.19 0.30 0.65
C LEU A 44 1.94 -0.89 -0.29
N MET A 45 1.29 -1.95 0.18
CA MET A 45 0.91 -3.10 -0.66
C MET A 45 0.04 -2.67 -1.84
N ALA A 46 -0.95 -1.80 -1.61
CA ALA A 46 -1.78 -1.24 -2.68
C ALA A 46 -0.96 -0.51 -3.75
N THR A 47 0.04 0.25 -3.31
CA THR A 47 0.91 0.99 -4.20
C THR A 47 1.75 0.04 -5.05
N VAL A 48 2.26 -1.04 -4.45
CA VAL A 48 2.98 -2.11 -5.18
C VAL A 48 2.04 -2.81 -6.17
N GLU A 49 0.81 -3.15 -5.77
CA GLU A 49 -0.19 -3.72 -6.69
C GLU A 49 -0.45 -2.81 -7.90
N ASP A 50 -0.60 -1.50 -7.67
CA ASP A 50 -0.78 -0.51 -8.75
C ASP A 50 0.48 -0.44 -9.66
N ILE A 51 1.70 -0.53 -9.12
CA ILE A 51 2.94 -0.61 -9.91
C ILE A 51 2.93 -1.82 -10.85
N PHE A 52 2.62 -3.01 -10.31
CA PHE A 52 2.59 -4.26 -11.09
C PHE A 52 1.43 -4.31 -12.10
N ALA A 53 0.34 -3.59 -11.85
CA ALA A 53 -0.81 -3.54 -12.75
C ALA A 53 -0.60 -2.58 -13.94
N GLU A 54 0.06 -1.44 -13.71
CA GLU A 54 0.27 -0.41 -14.74
C GLU A 54 1.54 -0.67 -15.57
N HIS A 55 2.59 -1.25 -14.98
CA HIS A 55 3.84 -1.49 -15.70
C HIS A 55 3.74 -2.70 -16.62
N GLN A 56 4.09 -2.48 -17.89
CA GLN A 56 4.04 -3.50 -18.94
C GLN A 56 5.39 -4.16 -19.24
N SER A 57 6.51 -3.61 -18.72
CA SER A 57 7.84 -4.19 -18.89
C SER A 57 8.16 -5.15 -17.75
N ILE A 58 8.44 -6.40 -18.12
CA ILE A 58 8.86 -7.44 -17.19
C ILE A 58 10.24 -7.10 -16.60
N GLU A 59 11.15 -6.51 -17.39
CA GLU A 59 12.49 -6.16 -16.92
C GLU A 59 12.47 -5.12 -15.78
N GLU A 60 11.54 -4.17 -15.82
CA GLU A 60 11.36 -3.17 -14.75
C GLU A 60 10.82 -3.83 -13.46
N LEU A 61 9.87 -4.75 -13.60
CA LEU A 61 9.33 -5.51 -12.47
C LEU A 61 10.37 -6.44 -11.84
N GLU A 62 11.19 -7.12 -12.64
CA GLU A 62 12.29 -7.95 -12.15
C GLU A 62 13.31 -7.13 -11.35
N ARG A 63 13.67 -5.93 -11.83
CA ARG A 63 14.55 -5.02 -11.08
C ARG A 63 13.92 -4.55 -9.78
N PHE A 64 12.61 -4.27 -9.78
CA PHE A 64 11.89 -3.90 -8.55
C PHE A 64 11.98 -5.03 -7.52
N VAL A 65 11.74 -6.27 -7.92
CA VAL A 65 11.85 -7.45 -7.05
C VAL A 65 13.28 -7.62 -6.51
N GLN A 66 14.29 -7.49 -7.38
CA GLN A 66 15.71 -7.59 -6.99
C GLN A 66 16.15 -6.54 -5.95
N VAL A 67 15.49 -5.39 -5.88
CA VAL A 67 15.80 -4.34 -4.89
C VAL A 67 15.16 -4.65 -3.52
N VAL A 68 14.07 -5.42 -3.51
CA VAL A 68 13.32 -5.77 -2.30
C VAL A 68 13.91 -7.00 -1.60
N GLU A 69 14.46 -7.95 -2.37
CA GLU A 69 15.17 -9.14 -1.89
C GLU A 69 16.56 -8.82 -1.31
#